data_AF-A0A2T7LD44-F1
#
_entry.id   AF-A0A2T7LD44-F1
#
_cell.length_a   1.000
_cell.length_b   1.000
_cell.length_c   1.000
_cell.angle_alpha   90.00
_cell.angle_beta   90.00
_cell.angle_gamma   90.00
#
_symmetry.space_group_name_H-M   'P 1'
#
loop_
_entity.id
_entity.type
_entity.pdbx_description
1 polymer ?
#
loop_
_entity_poly.entity_id
_entity_poly.type
_entity_poly.pdbx_seq_one_letter_code
_entity_poly.pdbx_strand_id
1 'polypeptide(L)'
;MDYGKHQAPQGYEPGEGILTTLIRIPVRIVVLVLVLPARMVWDALTALWHAADRVLLRPLGRALLWLLDTLVLTPLAWLYTWVLTPLGKAAAWLAVALFVWPWIGLWRYVIVPVARYGIAVPAVWLYAHVLTPLGHGLRWIGTALLLPALHGLGNGIGWLITVLLIVPLRFLWRYVAVPVVRYGLVVPVVWLYANVLTPIGLGTAWVLSRLWQGTAWTLGTLWQGTAWVLAQLWRGIAATGRGLGLAVAWLVMTLLVAPIGWAYRRILTPVGREIAAAFEVAWRIAGYVSRAVGRALAWLAWHLIGAPVSWAYRTVCTPVGHFLRDAVWAPARRAAAEAGRAARAALTTARETVRQARRDAWRALVGAPAAERPGEPRGIPARTLGSTTTVPSAAQASESPLGGDPFAKQG
;
A
#
# COMPACT_ATOMS: atom_id res chain seq x y z
N MET A 1 -62.72 -27.17 18.19
CA MET A 1 -61.69 -28.10 18.71
C MET A 1 -60.90 -27.38 19.79
N ASP A 2 -60.48 -28.15 20.79
CA ASP A 2 -59.72 -27.84 22.01
C ASP A 2 -60.39 -26.96 23.07
N TYR A 3 -60.96 -27.56 24.13
CA TYR A 3 -60.37 -28.25 25.29
C TYR A 3 -59.79 -27.32 26.37
N GLY A 4 -60.58 -27.22 27.44
CA GLY A 4 -60.20 -27.37 28.85
C GLY A 4 -58.79 -26.99 29.30
N LYS A 5 -58.75 -26.03 30.23
CA LYS A 5 -57.80 -26.08 31.34
C LYS A 5 -58.55 -25.87 32.64
N HIS A 6 -58.75 -27.00 33.33
CA HIS A 6 -59.13 -27.06 34.72
C HIS A 6 -58.00 -26.49 35.59
N GLN A 7 -58.35 -25.62 36.53
CA GLN A 7 -57.50 -25.28 37.66
C GLN A 7 -58.23 -25.78 38.91
N ALA A 8 -57.67 -26.84 39.50
CA ALA A 8 -58.14 -27.43 40.73
C ALA A 8 -57.97 -26.45 41.91
N PRO A 9 -58.93 -26.38 42.85
CA PRO A 9 -58.78 -25.59 44.06
C PRO A 9 -57.76 -26.25 45.01
N GLN A 10 -56.72 -25.52 45.37
CA GLN A 10 -55.77 -25.91 46.41
C GLN A 10 -56.40 -25.82 47.80
N GLY A 11 -56.10 -26.82 48.62
CA GLY A 11 -56.72 -27.14 49.90
C GLY A 11 -56.69 -26.04 50.95
N TYR A 12 -57.75 -26.07 51.76
CA TYR A 12 -57.95 -25.27 52.96
C TYR A 12 -57.21 -25.93 54.13
N GLU A 13 -56.16 -25.28 54.65
CA GLU A 13 -55.51 -25.60 55.92
C GLU A 13 -56.40 -25.08 57.08
N PRO A 14 -57.01 -25.95 57.91
CA PRO A 14 -57.89 -25.55 58.99
C PRO A 14 -57.07 -25.36 60.27
N GLY A 15 -56.52 -24.15 60.47
CA GLY A 15 -55.70 -23.87 61.65
C GLY A 15 -55.65 -22.42 62.14
N GLU A 16 -55.88 -21.42 61.29
CA GLU A 16 -55.70 -20.00 61.66
C GLU A 16 -57.02 -19.20 61.74
N GLY A 17 -58.16 -19.89 61.71
CA GLY A 17 -59.46 -19.34 61.30
C GLY A 17 -60.25 -18.48 62.30
N ILE A 18 -59.84 -18.30 63.56
CA ILE A 18 -60.66 -17.53 64.52
C ILE A 18 -60.04 -16.17 64.83
N LEU A 19 -58.75 -16.07 65.17
CA LEU A 19 -58.14 -14.79 65.52
C LEU A 19 -57.87 -13.89 64.29
N THR A 20 -57.38 -14.46 63.19
CA THR A 20 -57.17 -13.68 61.95
C THR A 20 -58.50 -13.29 61.29
N THR A 21 -59.54 -14.12 61.42
CA THR A 21 -60.89 -13.81 60.95
C THR A 21 -61.54 -12.72 61.82
N LEU A 22 -61.43 -12.78 63.15
CA LEU A 22 -61.95 -11.74 64.04
C LEU A 22 -61.28 -10.38 63.85
N ILE A 23 -59.97 -10.35 63.55
CA ILE A 23 -59.27 -9.10 63.24
C ILE A 23 -59.57 -8.65 61.78
N ARG A 24 -59.72 -9.59 60.83
CA ARG A 24 -60.05 -9.24 59.44
C ARG A 24 -61.49 -8.79 59.27
N ILE A 25 -62.47 -9.28 60.03
CA ILE A 25 -63.87 -8.87 59.87
C ILE A 25 -64.04 -7.34 59.97
N PRO A 26 -63.59 -6.64 61.04
CA PRO A 26 -63.72 -5.19 61.14
C PRO A 26 -62.85 -4.47 60.11
N VAL A 27 -61.63 -4.93 59.84
CA VAL A 27 -60.76 -4.33 58.82
C VAL A 27 -61.37 -4.45 57.41
N ARG A 28 -61.96 -5.60 57.09
CA ARG A 28 -62.58 -5.86 55.78
C ARG A 28 -63.89 -5.09 55.64
N ILE A 29 -64.65 -4.89 56.73
CA ILE A 29 -65.81 -3.99 56.76
C ILE A 29 -65.37 -2.54 56.52
N VAL A 30 -64.34 -2.05 57.23
CA VAL A 30 -63.81 -0.69 57.03
C VAL A 30 -63.30 -0.51 55.60
N VAL A 31 -62.54 -1.47 55.07
CA VAL A 31 -62.06 -1.44 53.68
C VAL A 31 -63.23 -1.49 52.69
N LEU A 32 -64.25 -2.31 52.90
CA LEU A 32 -65.42 -2.35 52.02
C LEU A 32 -66.24 -1.05 52.08
N VAL A 33 -66.41 -0.47 53.27
CA VAL A 33 -67.24 0.71 53.49
C VAL A 33 -66.53 2.00 53.07
N LEU A 34 -65.20 2.08 53.16
CA LEU A 34 -64.43 3.27 52.74
C LEU A 34 -63.77 3.10 51.38
N VAL A 35 -63.02 2.00 51.18
CA VAL A 35 -62.20 1.81 49.97
C VAL A 35 -63.05 1.44 48.78
N LEU A 36 -64.10 0.63 48.95
CA LEU A 36 -64.97 0.26 47.82
C LEU A 36 -65.72 1.47 47.22
N PRO A 37 -66.37 2.36 47.99
CA PRO A 37 -66.98 3.55 47.42
C PRO A 37 -65.94 4.55 46.90
N ALA A 38 -64.79 4.72 47.55
CA ALA A 38 -63.71 5.55 47.01
C ALA A 38 -63.21 5.02 45.65
N ARG A 39 -63.12 3.69 45.51
CA ARG A 39 -62.72 3.04 44.26
C ARG A 39 -63.80 3.10 43.19
N MET A 40 -65.08 2.99 43.56
CA MET A 40 -66.19 3.21 42.62
C MET A 40 -66.28 4.67 42.16
N VAL A 41 -66.01 5.63 43.05
CA VAL A 41 -65.91 7.05 42.69
C VAL A 41 -64.72 7.28 41.76
N TRP A 42 -63.58 6.64 42.00
CA TRP A 42 -62.41 6.70 41.12
C TRP A 42 -62.65 6.06 39.76
N ASP A 43 -63.30 4.89 39.72
CA ASP A 43 -63.65 4.19 38.49
C ASP A 43 -64.73 4.97 37.71
N ALA A 44 -65.66 5.63 38.39
CA ALA A 44 -66.64 6.52 37.77
C ALA A 44 -65.99 7.80 37.23
N LEU A 45 -65.05 8.41 37.97
CA LEU A 45 -64.29 9.58 37.52
C LEU A 45 -63.41 9.26 36.32
N THR A 46 -62.72 8.13 36.33
CA THR A 46 -61.88 7.70 35.20
C THR A 46 -62.74 7.30 34.02
N ALA A 47 -63.87 6.62 34.21
CA ALA A 47 -64.81 6.33 33.14
C ALA A 47 -65.40 7.63 32.53
N LEU A 48 -65.76 8.60 33.38
CA LEU A 48 -66.23 9.92 32.96
C LEU A 48 -65.14 10.70 32.21
N TRP A 49 -63.88 10.64 32.69
CA TRP A 49 -62.74 11.25 32.02
C TRP A 49 -62.46 10.61 30.65
N HIS A 50 -62.52 9.28 30.54
CA HIS A 50 -62.33 8.59 29.26
C HIS A 50 -63.48 8.82 28.28
N ALA A 51 -64.71 8.97 28.79
CA ALA A 51 -65.86 9.37 27.99
C ALA A 51 -65.71 10.81 27.50
N ALA A 52 -65.31 11.74 28.38
CA ALA A 52 -65.04 13.13 28.05
C ALA A 52 -63.87 13.28 27.05
N ASP A 53 -62.81 12.48 27.20
CA ASP A 53 -61.67 12.48 26.28
C ASP A 53 -62.08 12.04 24.87
N ARG A 54 -62.88 10.97 24.77
CA ARG A 54 -63.33 10.47 23.47
C ARG A 54 -64.35 11.38 22.78
N VAL A 55 -65.28 11.95 23.55
CA VAL A 55 -66.43 12.69 22.99
C VAL A 55 -66.12 14.18 22.79
N LEU A 56 -65.30 14.80 23.65
CA LEU A 56 -64.95 16.22 23.53
C LEU A 56 -63.49 16.46 23.14
N LEU A 57 -62.52 15.88 23.87
CA LEU A 57 -61.11 16.26 23.71
C LEU A 57 -60.51 15.75 22.39
N ARG A 58 -60.90 14.56 21.93
CA ARG A 58 -60.42 14.03 20.64
C ARG A 58 -60.95 14.77 19.42
N PRO A 59 -62.25 15.11 19.30
CA PRO A 59 -62.71 15.91 18.17
C PRO A 59 -62.21 17.36 18.25
N LEU A 60 -62.19 17.99 19.44
CA LEU A 60 -61.64 19.34 19.58
C LEU A 60 -60.13 19.38 19.37
N GLY A 61 -59.38 18.38 19.86
CA GLY A 61 -57.95 18.26 19.66
C GLY A 61 -57.60 18.07 18.18
N ARG A 62 -58.35 17.24 17.45
CA ARG A 62 -58.17 17.10 15.99
C ARG A 62 -58.59 18.36 15.23
N ALA A 63 -59.68 19.00 15.61
CA ALA A 63 -60.11 20.25 14.98
C ALA A 63 -59.09 21.37 15.23
N LEU A 64 -58.56 21.49 16.45
CA LEU A 64 -57.57 22.51 16.83
C LEU A 64 -56.21 22.23 16.19
N LEU A 65 -55.77 20.97 16.14
CA LEU A 65 -54.55 20.58 15.44
C LEU A 65 -54.70 20.81 13.94
N TRP A 66 -55.85 20.48 13.35
CA TRP A 66 -56.12 20.77 11.95
C TRP A 66 -56.14 22.27 11.68
N LEU A 67 -56.73 23.08 12.57
CA LEU A 67 -56.71 24.54 12.46
C LEU A 67 -55.29 25.10 12.59
N LEU A 68 -54.52 24.64 13.59
CA LEU A 68 -53.13 25.05 13.79
C LEU A 68 -52.26 24.64 12.59
N ASP A 69 -52.45 23.41 12.09
CA ASP A 69 -51.68 22.87 10.98
C ASP A 69 -52.02 23.57 9.67
N THR A 70 -53.30 23.83 9.42
CA THR A 70 -53.77 24.47 8.18
C THR A 70 -53.57 26.00 8.19
N LEU A 71 -53.66 26.65 9.35
CA LEU A 71 -53.60 28.11 9.45
C LEU A 71 -52.20 28.64 9.79
N VAL A 72 -51.38 27.86 10.50
CA VAL A 72 -50.06 28.31 10.97
C VAL A 72 -48.95 27.48 10.35
N LEU A 73 -48.98 26.15 10.48
CA LEU A 73 -47.85 25.32 10.07
C LEU A 73 -47.71 25.20 8.55
N THR A 74 -48.80 25.04 7.80
CA THR A 74 -48.74 24.99 6.33
C THR A 74 -48.29 26.30 5.69
N PRO A 75 -48.80 27.50 6.05
CA PRO A 75 -48.25 28.74 5.49
C PRO A 75 -46.82 28.99 5.96
N LEU A 76 -46.46 28.62 7.20
CA LEU A 76 -45.09 28.75 7.68
C LEU A 76 -44.13 27.77 6.99
N ALA A 77 -44.57 26.54 6.72
CA ALA A 77 -43.82 25.55 5.96
C ALA A 77 -43.68 25.98 4.48
N TRP A 78 -44.72 26.56 3.90
CA TRP A 78 -44.68 27.13 2.57
C TRP A 78 -43.70 28.32 2.52
N LEU A 79 -43.74 29.22 3.50
CA LEU A 79 -42.78 30.32 3.63
C LEU A 79 -41.34 29.79 3.81
N TYR A 80 -41.15 28.77 4.65
CA TYR A 80 -39.85 28.14 4.86
C TYR A 80 -39.30 27.52 3.57
N THR A 81 -40.14 26.80 2.83
CA THR A 81 -39.77 26.06 1.62
C THR A 81 -39.66 26.92 0.36
N TRP A 82 -40.36 28.05 0.29
CA TRP A 82 -40.32 28.96 -0.86
C TRP A 82 -39.42 30.18 -0.65
N VAL A 83 -39.15 30.57 0.60
CA VAL A 83 -38.34 31.76 0.90
C VAL A 83 -37.05 31.36 1.62
N LEU A 84 -37.14 30.64 2.72
CA LEU A 84 -35.97 30.40 3.58
C LEU A 84 -34.97 29.40 2.98
N THR A 85 -35.44 28.36 2.31
CA THR A 85 -34.60 27.38 1.62
C THR A 85 -33.86 27.97 0.41
N PRO A 86 -34.46 28.74 -0.54
CA PRO A 86 -33.68 29.36 -1.60
C PRO A 86 -32.75 30.45 -1.06
N LEU A 87 -33.16 31.22 -0.04
CA LEU A 87 -32.29 32.21 0.58
C LEU A 87 -31.09 31.56 1.27
N GLY A 88 -31.30 30.44 1.97
CA GLY A 88 -30.23 29.65 2.58
C GLY A 88 -29.30 29.02 1.54
N LYS A 89 -29.85 28.54 0.41
CA LYS A 89 -29.07 28.02 -0.72
C LYS A 89 -28.21 29.13 -1.35
N ALA A 90 -28.79 30.32 -1.54
CA ALA A 90 -28.10 31.48 -2.09
C ALA A 90 -27.01 32.00 -1.15
N ALA A 91 -27.29 32.08 0.16
CA ALA A 91 -26.32 32.47 1.18
C ALA A 91 -25.17 31.46 1.30
N ALA A 92 -25.48 30.16 1.27
CA ALA A 92 -24.45 29.11 1.27
C ALA A 92 -23.60 29.16 -0.01
N TRP A 93 -24.23 29.41 -1.16
CA TRP A 93 -23.51 29.58 -2.42
C TRP A 93 -22.60 30.80 -2.40
N LEU A 94 -23.07 31.93 -1.87
CA LEU A 94 -22.26 33.13 -1.65
C LEU A 94 -21.09 32.87 -0.69
N ALA A 95 -21.31 32.15 0.41
CA ALA A 95 -20.24 31.78 1.34
C ALA A 95 -19.19 30.89 0.65
N VAL A 96 -19.60 29.91 -0.15
CA VAL A 96 -18.69 29.06 -0.92
C VAL A 96 -17.96 29.88 -2.00
N ALA A 97 -18.66 30.76 -2.70
CA ALA A 97 -18.08 31.59 -3.75
C ALA A 97 -17.12 32.66 -3.22
N LEU A 98 -17.37 33.22 -2.03
CA LEU A 98 -16.53 34.27 -1.43
C LEU A 98 -15.39 33.70 -0.58
N PHE A 99 -15.58 32.54 0.06
CA PHE A 99 -14.57 32.00 0.97
C PHE A 99 -13.77 30.86 0.34
N VAL A 100 -14.47 29.90 -0.27
CA VAL A 100 -13.85 28.67 -0.75
C VAL A 100 -13.19 28.88 -2.10
N TRP A 101 -13.83 29.57 -3.03
CA TRP A 101 -13.27 29.82 -4.36
C TRP A 101 -12.00 30.67 -4.35
N PRO A 102 -11.92 31.79 -3.60
CA PRO A 102 -10.69 32.59 -3.53
C PRO A 102 -9.57 31.84 -2.84
N TRP A 103 -9.89 31.05 -1.81
CA TRP A 103 -8.89 30.21 -1.14
C TRP A 103 -8.36 29.11 -2.07
N ILE A 104 -9.23 28.43 -2.82
CA ILE A 104 -8.81 27.43 -3.83
C ILE A 104 -7.97 28.09 -4.93
N GLY A 105 -8.36 29.29 -5.38
CA GLY A 105 -7.59 30.08 -6.33
C GLY A 105 -6.20 30.41 -5.80
N LEU A 106 -6.12 30.95 -4.59
CA LEU A 106 -4.86 31.27 -3.92
C LEU A 106 -3.98 30.02 -3.74
N TRP A 107 -4.58 28.91 -3.32
CA TRP A 107 -3.85 27.65 -3.14
C TRP A 107 -3.29 27.15 -4.47
N ARG A 108 -4.11 27.14 -5.53
CA ARG A 108 -3.75 26.55 -6.82
C ARG A 108 -2.83 27.46 -7.65
N TYR A 109 -2.98 28.78 -7.56
CA TYR A 109 -2.25 29.74 -8.37
C TYR A 109 -1.08 30.41 -7.65
N VAL A 110 -1.04 30.43 -6.33
CA VAL A 110 0.06 31.05 -5.57
C VAL A 110 0.82 29.99 -4.79
N ILE A 111 0.16 29.25 -3.91
CA ILE A 111 0.87 28.34 -2.99
C ILE A 111 1.52 27.17 -3.74
N VAL A 112 0.79 26.48 -4.62
CA VAL A 112 1.34 25.36 -5.39
C VAL A 112 2.54 25.76 -6.26
N PRO A 113 2.47 26.82 -7.09
CA PRO A 113 3.62 27.20 -7.89
C PRO A 113 4.78 27.77 -7.06
N VAL A 114 4.53 28.51 -5.98
CA VAL A 114 5.60 28.97 -5.09
C VAL A 114 6.29 27.78 -4.40
N ALA A 115 5.52 26.82 -3.87
CA ALA A 115 6.10 25.64 -3.25
C ALA A 115 6.88 24.79 -4.27
N ARG A 116 6.32 24.60 -5.48
CA ARG A 116 6.94 23.76 -6.50
C ARG A 116 8.15 24.40 -7.14
N TYR A 117 8.02 25.63 -7.64
CA TYR A 117 9.09 26.31 -8.37
C TYR A 117 10.02 27.10 -7.46
N GLY A 118 9.52 27.64 -6.35
CA GLY A 118 10.33 28.42 -5.41
C GLY A 118 11.11 27.58 -4.41
N ILE A 119 10.60 26.40 -4.00
CA ILE A 119 11.24 25.60 -2.96
C ILE A 119 11.67 24.23 -3.49
N ALA A 120 10.75 23.48 -4.09
CA ALA A 120 11.03 22.10 -4.46
C ALA A 120 12.05 22.00 -5.61
N VAL A 121 11.90 22.79 -6.68
CA VAL A 121 12.85 22.77 -7.81
C VAL A 121 14.27 23.18 -7.37
N PRO A 122 14.49 24.26 -6.60
CA PRO A 122 15.82 24.60 -6.10
C PRO A 122 16.38 23.56 -5.13
N ALA A 123 15.55 23.00 -4.24
CA ALA A 123 15.98 21.97 -3.30
C ALA A 123 16.38 20.68 -4.03
N VAL A 124 15.62 20.26 -5.05
CA VAL A 124 15.95 19.09 -5.88
C VAL A 124 17.21 19.34 -6.69
N TRP A 125 17.37 20.55 -7.26
CA TRP A 125 18.60 20.92 -7.96
C TRP A 125 19.82 20.87 -7.05
N LEU A 126 19.72 21.45 -5.85
CA LEU A 126 20.78 21.44 -4.83
C LEU A 126 21.11 20.01 -4.38
N TYR A 127 20.08 19.18 -4.19
CA TYR A 127 20.27 17.78 -3.84
C TYR A 127 21.00 17.00 -4.95
N ALA A 128 20.57 17.18 -6.21
CA ALA A 128 21.15 16.49 -7.35
C ALA A 128 22.58 16.96 -7.68
N HIS A 129 22.84 18.27 -7.63
CA HIS A 129 24.11 18.84 -8.08
C HIS A 129 25.13 19.00 -6.96
N VAL A 130 24.73 19.03 -5.68
CA VAL A 130 25.64 19.25 -4.55
C VAL A 130 25.70 18.03 -3.65
N LEU A 131 24.56 17.53 -3.17
CA LEU A 131 24.56 16.40 -2.22
C LEU A 131 24.91 15.07 -2.89
N THR A 132 24.47 14.84 -4.12
CA THR A 132 24.74 13.59 -4.82
C THR A 132 26.23 13.39 -5.15
N PRO A 133 26.97 14.40 -5.67
CA PRO A 133 28.41 14.27 -5.87
C PRO A 133 29.18 14.26 -4.54
N LEU A 134 28.74 14.99 -3.51
CA LEU A 134 29.34 14.90 -2.17
C LEU A 134 29.16 13.51 -1.56
N GLY A 135 27.98 12.90 -1.71
CA GLY A 135 27.72 11.54 -1.25
C GLY A 135 28.59 10.49 -1.96
N HIS A 136 28.81 10.65 -3.27
CA HIS A 136 29.74 9.80 -4.02
C HIS A 136 31.20 10.02 -3.62
N GLY A 137 31.61 11.28 -3.41
CA GLY A 137 32.95 11.62 -2.95
C GLY A 137 33.24 11.08 -1.55
N LEU A 138 32.31 11.24 -0.61
CA LEU A 138 32.45 10.77 0.75
C LEU A 138 32.45 9.23 0.82
N ARG A 139 31.60 8.57 0.01
CA ARG A 139 31.61 7.12 -0.13
C ARG A 139 32.92 6.63 -0.74
N TRP A 140 33.43 7.30 -1.77
CA TRP A 140 34.72 6.97 -2.39
C TRP A 140 35.86 7.08 -1.38
N ILE A 141 35.94 8.18 -0.62
CA ILE A 141 36.96 8.36 0.44
C ILE A 141 36.84 7.26 1.52
N GLY A 142 35.62 6.95 1.96
CA GLY A 142 35.37 5.88 2.92
C GLY A 142 35.79 4.50 2.41
N THR A 143 35.49 4.18 1.16
CA THR A 143 35.83 2.87 0.57
C THR A 143 37.27 2.74 0.12
N ALA A 144 37.87 3.81 -0.39
CA ALA A 144 39.22 3.78 -0.94
C ALA A 144 40.29 4.01 0.13
N LEU A 145 39.98 4.73 1.22
CA LEU A 145 40.98 5.11 2.22
C LEU A 145 40.76 4.44 3.58
N LEU A 146 39.54 4.49 4.12
CA LEU A 146 39.27 3.98 5.48
C LEU A 146 39.24 2.44 5.52
N LEU A 147 38.60 1.79 4.55
CA LEU A 147 38.45 0.34 4.52
C LEU A 147 39.80 -0.41 4.36
N PRO A 148 40.74 0.02 3.50
CA PRO A 148 42.07 -0.60 3.41
C PRO A 148 42.94 -0.28 4.62
N ALA A 149 42.86 0.94 5.16
CA ALA A 149 43.64 1.33 6.34
C ALA A 149 43.21 0.55 7.60
N LEU A 150 41.91 0.33 7.80
CA LEU A 150 41.38 -0.45 8.91
C LEU A 150 41.74 -1.94 8.81
N HIS A 151 41.65 -2.53 7.61
CA HIS A 151 42.08 -3.92 7.41
C HIS A 151 43.59 -4.10 7.54
N GLY A 152 44.39 -3.12 7.07
CA GLY A 152 45.84 -3.11 7.25
C GLY A 152 46.26 -3.06 8.72
N LEU A 153 45.62 -2.18 9.50
CA LEU A 153 45.85 -2.08 10.96
C LEU A 153 45.40 -3.34 11.70
N GLY A 154 44.22 -3.89 11.38
CA GLY A 154 43.70 -5.11 12.01
C GLY A 154 44.61 -6.32 11.76
N ASN A 155 45.07 -6.50 10.52
CA ASN A 155 46.00 -7.58 10.17
C ASN A 155 47.38 -7.37 10.79
N GLY A 156 47.89 -6.14 10.82
CA GLY A 156 49.16 -5.81 11.47
C GLY A 156 49.14 -6.12 12.96
N ILE A 157 48.10 -5.67 13.68
CA ILE A 157 47.93 -5.91 15.12
C ILE A 157 47.72 -7.41 15.40
N GLY A 158 46.87 -8.09 14.62
CA GLY A 158 46.61 -9.51 14.77
C GLY A 158 47.88 -10.36 14.55
N TRP A 159 48.68 -10.01 13.54
CA TRP A 159 49.97 -10.66 13.30
C TRP A 159 50.95 -10.40 14.44
N LEU A 160 51.03 -9.17 14.94
CA LEU A 160 51.94 -8.79 16.02
C LEU A 160 51.57 -9.51 17.34
N ILE A 161 50.29 -9.59 17.69
CA ILE A 161 49.81 -10.39 18.83
C ILE A 161 50.13 -11.87 18.62
N THR A 162 49.90 -12.40 17.42
CA THR A 162 50.15 -13.82 17.15
C THR A 162 51.61 -14.17 17.29
N VAL A 163 52.50 -13.39 16.68
CA VAL A 163 53.95 -13.64 16.70
C VAL A 163 54.56 -13.32 18.06
N LEU A 164 54.16 -12.21 18.69
CA LEU A 164 54.79 -11.74 19.94
C LEU A 164 54.25 -12.42 21.19
N LEU A 165 52.98 -12.83 21.21
CA LEU A 165 52.35 -13.45 22.38
C LEU A 165 52.03 -14.91 22.15
N ILE A 166 51.29 -15.24 21.09
CA ILE A 166 50.73 -16.59 20.93
C ILE A 166 51.80 -17.62 20.60
N VAL A 167 52.72 -17.32 19.68
CA VAL A 167 53.80 -18.23 19.30
C VAL A 167 54.73 -18.54 20.49
N PRO A 168 55.28 -17.55 21.23
CA PRO A 168 56.14 -17.84 22.37
C PRO A 168 55.37 -18.48 23.53
N LEU A 169 54.12 -18.09 23.78
CA LEU A 169 53.31 -18.72 24.81
C LEU A 169 52.98 -20.18 24.47
N ARG A 170 52.68 -20.49 23.19
CA ARG A 170 52.44 -21.85 22.72
C ARG A 170 53.71 -22.70 22.77
N PHE A 171 54.86 -22.09 22.46
CA PHE A 171 56.16 -22.73 22.59
C PHE A 171 56.47 -23.04 24.06
N LEU A 172 56.32 -22.06 24.95
CA LEU A 172 56.49 -22.21 26.39
C LEU A 172 55.55 -23.28 26.97
N TRP A 173 54.28 -23.26 26.55
CA TRP A 173 53.31 -24.26 26.96
C TRP A 173 53.74 -25.67 26.53
N ARG A 174 54.13 -25.84 25.27
CA ARG A 174 54.38 -27.17 24.69
C ARG A 174 55.73 -27.75 25.09
N TYR A 175 56.75 -26.91 25.28
CA TYR A 175 58.11 -27.35 25.58
C TYR A 175 58.51 -27.21 27.05
N VAL A 176 57.81 -26.37 27.84
CA VAL A 176 58.12 -26.19 29.26
C VAL A 176 56.98 -26.67 30.14
N ALA A 177 55.76 -26.12 29.97
CA ALA A 177 54.65 -26.43 30.89
C ALA A 177 54.21 -27.90 30.81
N VAL A 178 53.96 -28.42 29.59
CA VAL A 178 53.52 -29.81 29.38
C VAL A 178 54.53 -30.82 29.95
N PRO A 179 55.84 -30.76 29.63
CA PRO A 179 56.79 -31.73 30.19
C PRO A 179 57.02 -31.55 31.69
N VAL A 180 57.07 -30.32 32.21
CA VAL A 180 57.23 -30.10 33.67
C VAL A 180 56.04 -30.66 34.44
N VAL A 181 54.81 -30.42 33.99
CA VAL A 181 53.62 -30.96 34.65
C VAL A 181 53.56 -32.48 34.50
N ARG A 182 53.80 -33.00 33.29
CA ARG A 182 53.66 -34.43 33.01
C ARG A 182 54.72 -35.26 33.72
N TYR A 183 56.00 -34.89 33.62
CA TYR A 183 57.09 -35.64 34.22
C TYR A 183 57.37 -35.26 35.68
N GLY A 184 57.14 -34.00 36.06
CA GLY A 184 57.42 -33.52 37.41
C GLY A 184 56.29 -33.78 38.42
N LEU A 185 55.02 -33.76 37.99
CA LEU A 185 53.88 -33.88 38.90
C LEU A 185 53.03 -35.12 38.62
N VAL A 186 52.65 -35.35 37.37
CA VAL A 186 51.69 -36.41 37.03
C VAL A 186 52.34 -37.79 37.15
N VAL A 187 53.54 -38.00 36.59
CA VAL A 187 54.21 -39.31 36.65
C VAL A 187 54.50 -39.75 38.10
N PRO A 188 55.04 -38.90 39.00
CA PRO A 188 55.26 -39.27 40.40
C PRO A 188 53.95 -39.55 41.15
N VAL A 189 52.92 -38.71 40.95
CA VAL A 189 51.62 -38.88 41.61
C VAL A 189 50.90 -40.13 41.14
N VAL A 190 50.93 -40.44 39.84
CA VAL A 190 50.32 -41.65 39.28
C VAL A 190 51.05 -42.90 39.75
N TRP A 191 52.38 -42.86 39.86
CA TRP A 191 53.17 -43.96 40.41
C TRP A 191 52.84 -44.20 41.89
N LEU A 192 52.71 -43.13 42.69
CA LEU A 192 52.35 -43.20 44.11
C LEU A 192 50.90 -43.69 44.31
N TYR A 193 49.98 -43.27 43.44
CA TYR A 193 48.60 -43.73 43.42
C TYR A 193 48.47 -45.22 43.05
N ALA A 194 49.26 -45.69 42.08
CA ALA A 194 49.21 -47.06 41.56
C ALA A 194 49.93 -48.10 42.43
N ASN A 195 50.97 -47.71 43.19
CA ASN A 195 51.73 -48.65 44.01
C ASN A 195 51.38 -48.60 45.50
N VAL A 196 50.91 -47.45 46.01
CA VAL A 196 50.66 -47.27 47.45
C VAL A 196 49.17 -47.15 47.74
N LEU A 197 48.44 -46.35 46.95
CA LEU A 197 47.07 -45.97 47.28
C LEU A 197 46.01 -46.96 46.78
N THR A 198 46.27 -47.67 45.68
CA THR A 198 45.37 -48.69 45.12
C THR A 198 45.26 -49.95 45.98
N PRO A 199 46.34 -50.55 46.52
CA PRO A 199 46.20 -51.72 47.40
C PRO A 199 45.53 -51.38 48.73
N ILE A 200 45.78 -50.19 49.29
CA ILE A 200 45.14 -49.73 50.53
C ILE A 200 43.68 -49.33 50.27
N GLY A 201 43.43 -48.64 49.16
CA GLY A 201 42.10 -48.14 48.76
C GLY A 201 41.08 -49.25 48.53
N LEU A 202 41.50 -50.39 47.95
CA LEU A 202 40.64 -51.56 47.77
C LEU A 202 40.21 -52.20 49.11
N GLY A 203 41.10 -52.22 50.11
CA GLY A 203 40.78 -52.71 51.46
C GLY A 203 39.81 -51.79 52.23
N THR A 204 40.06 -50.48 52.20
CA THR A 204 39.21 -49.50 52.90
C THR A 204 37.87 -49.24 52.20
N ALA A 205 37.83 -49.23 50.85
CA ALA A 205 36.59 -48.99 50.11
C ALA A 205 35.58 -50.13 50.29
N TRP A 206 36.03 -51.37 50.47
CA TRP A 206 35.16 -52.52 50.72
C TRP A 206 34.45 -52.43 52.08
N VAL A 207 35.16 -52.00 53.13
CA VAL A 207 34.59 -51.83 54.47
C VAL A 207 33.71 -50.58 54.55
N LEU A 208 34.14 -49.48 53.95
CA LEU A 208 33.40 -48.22 53.97
C LEU A 208 32.12 -48.28 53.11
N SER A 209 32.14 -48.99 51.98
CA SER A 209 30.95 -49.15 51.12
C SER A 209 29.84 -49.98 51.79
N ARG A 210 30.19 -50.99 52.60
CA ARG A 210 29.20 -51.74 53.39
C ARG A 210 28.54 -50.90 54.49
N LEU A 211 29.32 -50.05 55.16
CA LEU A 211 28.81 -49.12 56.19
C LEU A 211 28.00 -47.96 55.58
N TRP A 212 28.40 -47.49 54.40
CA TRP A 212 27.73 -46.40 53.69
C TRP A 212 26.38 -46.83 53.10
N GLN A 213 26.22 -48.09 52.67
CA GLN A 213 24.94 -48.57 52.15
C GLN A 213 23.82 -48.54 53.21
N GLY A 214 24.14 -48.81 54.48
CA GLY A 214 23.17 -48.73 55.59
C GLY A 214 22.79 -47.29 55.96
N THR A 215 23.72 -46.34 55.87
CA THR A 215 23.51 -44.93 56.23
C THR A 215 22.93 -44.10 55.09
N ALA A 216 23.30 -44.39 53.84
CA ALA A 216 22.72 -43.76 52.66
C ALA A 216 21.24 -44.16 52.45
N TRP A 217 20.84 -45.36 52.88
CA TRP A 217 19.43 -45.77 52.81
C TRP A 217 18.57 -45.01 53.83
N THR A 218 19.06 -44.79 55.05
CA THR A 218 18.33 -44.03 56.08
C THR A 218 18.33 -42.53 55.82
N LEU A 219 19.43 -41.94 55.34
CA LEU A 219 19.48 -40.53 54.91
C LEU A 219 18.70 -40.30 53.61
N GLY A 220 18.75 -41.24 52.67
CA GLY A 220 18.04 -41.15 51.39
C GLY A 220 16.51 -41.17 51.56
N THR A 221 15.99 -42.00 52.47
CA THR A 221 14.55 -42.04 52.78
C THR A 221 14.08 -40.76 53.48
N LEU A 222 14.89 -40.22 54.40
CA LEU A 222 14.63 -38.93 55.05
C LEU A 222 14.67 -37.75 54.08
N TRP A 223 15.63 -37.76 53.14
CA TRP A 223 15.77 -36.74 52.10
C TRP A 223 14.63 -36.78 51.09
N GLN A 224 14.17 -37.98 50.71
CA GLN A 224 13.00 -38.14 49.82
C GLN A 224 11.73 -37.61 50.48
N GLY A 225 11.53 -37.84 51.78
CA GLY A 225 10.40 -37.28 52.53
C GLY A 225 10.42 -35.74 52.57
N THR A 226 11.57 -35.13 52.87
CA THR A 226 11.72 -33.67 52.91
C THR A 226 11.62 -33.03 51.53
N ALA A 227 12.26 -33.62 50.51
CA ALA A 227 12.15 -33.16 49.13
C ALA A 227 10.71 -33.25 48.61
N TRP A 228 9.95 -34.29 49.00
CA TRP A 228 8.55 -34.43 48.63
C TRP A 228 7.67 -33.36 49.29
N VAL A 229 7.88 -33.05 50.57
CA VAL A 229 7.14 -31.98 51.27
C VAL A 229 7.46 -30.60 50.70
N LEU A 230 8.74 -30.30 50.45
CA LEU A 230 9.17 -29.07 49.77
C LEU A 230 8.60 -28.96 48.35
N ALA A 231 8.55 -30.06 47.60
CA ALA A 231 7.94 -30.08 46.28
C ALA A 231 6.42 -29.86 46.33
N GLN A 232 5.72 -30.36 47.34
CA GLN A 232 4.29 -30.11 47.52
C GLN A 232 4.00 -28.65 47.90
N LEU A 233 4.80 -28.08 48.80
CA LEU A 233 4.73 -26.65 49.12
C LEU A 233 4.99 -25.78 47.87
N TRP A 234 6.02 -26.11 47.09
CA TRP A 234 6.34 -25.38 45.86
C TRP A 234 5.23 -25.49 44.82
N ARG A 235 4.64 -26.68 44.64
CA ARG A 235 3.49 -26.88 43.74
C ARG A 235 2.25 -26.12 44.21
N GLY A 236 2.01 -26.06 45.52
CA GLY A 236 0.93 -25.27 46.11
C GLY A 236 1.07 -23.78 45.82
N ILE A 237 2.28 -23.23 46.02
CA ILE A 237 2.60 -21.81 45.76
C ILE A 237 2.54 -21.50 44.26
N ALA A 238 3.08 -22.37 43.40
CA ALA A 238 3.05 -22.19 41.95
C ALA A 238 1.63 -22.35 41.36
N ALA A 239 0.77 -23.14 42.00
CA ALA A 239 -0.64 -23.24 41.61
C ALA A 239 -1.43 -21.99 41.99
N THR A 240 -1.19 -21.43 43.18
CA THR A 240 -1.83 -20.17 43.60
C THR A 240 -1.40 -18.99 42.74
N GLY A 241 -0.09 -18.88 42.43
CA GLY A 241 0.41 -17.83 41.53
C GLY A 241 -0.18 -17.92 40.11
N ARG A 242 -0.32 -19.14 39.57
CA ARG A 242 -0.94 -19.34 38.24
C ARG A 242 -2.45 -19.09 38.24
N GLY A 243 -3.14 -19.50 39.30
CA GLY A 243 -4.57 -19.21 39.48
C GLY A 243 -4.84 -17.70 39.54
N LEU A 244 -4.02 -16.97 40.30
CA LEU A 244 -4.12 -15.50 40.41
C LEU A 244 -3.80 -14.82 39.07
N GLY A 245 -2.75 -15.28 38.38
CA GLY A 245 -2.38 -14.75 37.06
C GLY A 245 -3.46 -14.96 36.00
N LEU A 246 -4.08 -16.14 35.96
CA LEU A 246 -5.20 -16.44 35.06
C LEU A 246 -6.46 -15.66 35.44
N ALA A 247 -6.75 -15.51 36.73
CA ALA A 247 -7.87 -14.70 37.20
C ALA A 247 -7.71 -13.23 36.81
N VAL A 248 -6.53 -12.65 37.02
CA VAL A 248 -6.22 -11.27 36.64
C VAL A 248 -6.26 -11.10 35.12
N ALA A 249 -5.66 -12.02 34.36
CA ALA A 249 -5.72 -11.98 32.90
C ALA A 249 -7.17 -12.08 32.38
N TRP A 250 -7.99 -12.95 32.98
CA TRP A 250 -9.40 -13.09 32.63
C TRP A 250 -10.17 -11.82 32.95
N LEU A 251 -9.94 -11.21 34.13
CA LEU A 251 -10.56 -9.95 34.55
C LEU A 251 -10.18 -8.79 33.62
N VAL A 252 -8.91 -8.66 33.25
CA VAL A 252 -8.44 -7.65 32.29
C VAL A 252 -9.06 -7.90 30.91
N MET A 253 -9.09 -9.15 30.45
CA MET A 253 -9.61 -9.49 29.14
C MET A 253 -11.13 -9.24 29.04
N THR A 254 -11.88 -9.56 30.10
CA THR A 254 -13.34 -9.37 30.13
C THR A 254 -13.76 -7.95 30.46
N LEU A 255 -13.07 -7.27 31.38
CA LEU A 255 -13.47 -5.95 31.86
C LEU A 255 -12.91 -4.79 31.01
N LEU A 256 -11.75 -4.97 30.37
CA LEU A 256 -11.14 -3.94 29.52
C LEU A 256 -11.24 -4.32 28.05
N VAL A 257 -10.71 -5.47 27.65
CA VAL A 257 -10.54 -5.79 26.23
C VAL A 257 -11.86 -6.08 25.52
N ALA A 258 -12.77 -6.82 26.15
CA ALA A 258 -14.08 -7.12 25.57
C ALA A 258 -14.95 -5.86 25.35
N PRO A 259 -15.12 -4.94 26.33
CA PRO A 259 -15.90 -3.73 26.10
C PRO A 259 -15.20 -2.75 25.16
N ILE A 260 -13.88 -2.62 25.21
CA ILE A 260 -13.13 -1.78 24.26
C ILE A 260 -13.26 -2.35 22.83
N GLY A 261 -13.12 -3.66 22.66
CA GLY A 261 -13.28 -4.32 21.37
C GLY A 261 -14.71 -4.28 20.83
N TRP A 262 -15.71 -4.32 21.71
CA TRP A 262 -17.11 -4.12 21.35
C TRP A 262 -17.40 -2.67 20.96
N ALA A 263 -16.93 -1.70 21.74
CA ALA A 263 -17.08 -0.27 21.45
C ALA A 263 -16.37 0.11 20.15
N TYR A 264 -15.17 -0.39 19.91
CA TYR A 264 -14.45 -0.23 18.64
C TYR A 264 -15.27 -0.78 17.47
N ARG A 265 -15.80 -2.00 17.59
CA ARG A 265 -16.63 -2.60 16.53
C ARG A 265 -17.98 -1.90 16.34
N ARG A 266 -18.57 -1.36 17.39
CA ARG A 266 -19.90 -0.75 17.34
C ARG A 266 -19.84 0.72 16.92
N ILE A 267 -18.74 1.42 17.16
CA ILE A 267 -18.61 2.87 16.93
C ILE A 267 -17.63 3.16 15.80
N LEU A 268 -16.41 2.64 15.82
CA LEU A 268 -15.41 2.96 14.80
C LEU A 268 -15.72 2.32 13.44
N THR A 269 -16.28 1.12 13.40
CA THR A 269 -16.61 0.47 12.13
C THR A 269 -17.72 1.18 11.35
N PRO A 270 -18.86 1.60 11.94
CA PRO A 270 -19.84 2.39 11.21
C PRO A 270 -19.32 3.78 10.89
N VAL A 271 -18.62 4.46 11.81
CA VAL A 271 -18.05 5.79 11.55
C VAL A 271 -17.04 5.73 10.41
N GLY A 272 -16.17 4.73 10.38
CA GLY A 272 -15.21 4.52 9.28
C GLY A 272 -15.91 4.22 7.96
N ARG A 273 -17.04 3.49 7.98
CA ARG A 273 -17.83 3.21 6.78
C ARG A 273 -18.54 4.45 6.24
N GLU A 274 -19.12 5.27 7.10
CA GLU A 274 -19.76 6.53 6.72
C GLU A 274 -18.74 7.54 6.17
N ILE A 275 -17.56 7.65 6.80
CA ILE A 275 -16.47 8.49 6.30
C ILE A 275 -15.98 7.99 4.94
N ALA A 276 -15.79 6.68 4.77
CA ALA A 276 -15.37 6.11 3.50
C ALA A 276 -16.41 6.34 2.38
N ALA A 277 -17.70 6.17 2.68
CA ALA A 277 -18.78 6.45 1.73
C ALA A 277 -18.85 7.94 1.35
N ALA A 278 -18.69 8.84 2.32
CA ALA A 278 -18.63 10.27 2.06
C ALA A 278 -17.43 10.66 1.18
N PHE A 279 -16.25 10.06 1.45
CA PHE A 279 -15.05 10.26 0.63
C PHE A 279 -15.21 9.69 -0.79
N GLU A 280 -15.84 8.54 -0.95
CA GLU A 280 -16.06 7.93 -2.27
C GLU A 280 -17.00 8.77 -3.15
N VAL A 281 -18.08 9.29 -2.56
CA VAL A 281 -19.00 10.22 -3.24
C VAL A 281 -18.27 11.52 -3.59
N ALA A 282 -17.50 12.08 -2.67
CA ALA A 282 -16.68 13.27 -2.92
C ALA A 282 -15.64 13.03 -4.04
N TRP A 283 -15.02 11.85 -4.07
CA TRP A 283 -14.04 11.47 -5.08
C TRP A 283 -14.66 11.27 -6.46
N ARG A 284 -15.85 10.67 -6.54
CA ARG A 284 -16.63 10.59 -7.80
C ARG A 284 -16.96 11.97 -8.33
N ILE A 285 -17.43 12.87 -7.47
CA ILE A 285 -17.75 14.26 -7.85
C ILE A 285 -16.47 14.98 -8.31
N ALA A 286 -15.36 14.84 -7.58
CA ALA A 286 -14.06 15.39 -7.97
C ALA A 286 -13.58 14.84 -9.33
N GLY A 287 -13.81 13.56 -9.61
CA GLY A 287 -13.50 12.93 -10.90
C GLY A 287 -14.31 13.51 -12.06
N TYR A 288 -15.61 13.75 -11.87
CA TYR A 288 -16.46 14.40 -12.88
C TYR A 288 -16.04 15.86 -13.13
N VAL A 289 -15.77 16.60 -12.06
CA VAL A 289 -15.31 18.00 -12.16
C VAL A 289 -13.93 18.07 -12.81
N SER A 290 -13.00 17.17 -12.46
CA SER A 290 -11.67 17.10 -13.06
C SER A 290 -11.73 16.79 -14.55
N ARG A 291 -12.61 15.89 -15.00
CA ARG A 291 -12.82 15.64 -16.44
C ARG A 291 -13.45 16.83 -17.16
N ALA A 292 -14.39 17.53 -16.54
CA ALA A 292 -15.00 18.72 -17.12
C ALA A 292 -13.97 19.85 -17.26
N VAL A 293 -13.18 20.10 -16.22
CA VAL A 293 -12.10 21.09 -16.21
C VAL A 293 -10.99 20.70 -17.18
N GLY A 294 -10.61 19.42 -17.26
CA GLY A 294 -9.63 18.91 -18.21
C GLY A 294 -10.09 19.09 -19.66
N ARG A 295 -11.38 18.84 -19.96
CA ARG A 295 -11.95 19.12 -21.29
C ARG A 295 -11.98 20.61 -21.62
N ALA A 296 -12.33 21.45 -20.65
CA ALA A 296 -12.31 22.90 -20.82
C ALA A 296 -10.89 23.42 -21.07
N LEU A 297 -9.90 22.95 -20.31
CA LEU A 297 -8.48 23.29 -20.50
C LEU A 297 -7.94 22.78 -21.84
N ALA A 298 -8.28 21.55 -22.24
CA ALA A 298 -7.87 21.01 -23.54
C ALA A 298 -8.49 21.82 -24.69
N TRP A 299 -9.77 22.18 -24.57
CA TRP A 299 -10.45 23.04 -25.54
C TRP A 299 -9.80 24.43 -25.61
N LEU A 300 -9.50 25.03 -24.45
CA LEU A 300 -8.85 26.34 -24.36
C LEU A 300 -7.44 26.28 -24.94
N ALA A 301 -6.63 25.29 -24.57
CA ALA A 301 -5.28 25.10 -25.09
C ALA A 301 -5.28 24.87 -26.61
N TRP A 302 -6.26 24.11 -27.12
CA TRP A 302 -6.42 23.92 -28.55
C TRP A 302 -6.80 25.22 -29.25
N HIS A 303 -7.74 26.01 -28.73
CA HIS A 303 -8.12 27.27 -29.37
C HIS A 303 -7.05 28.36 -29.27
N LEU A 304 -6.37 28.47 -28.13
CA LEU A 304 -5.43 29.55 -27.87
C LEU A 304 -4.05 29.30 -28.49
N ILE A 305 -3.62 28.04 -28.57
CA ILE A 305 -2.26 27.67 -29.00
C ILE A 305 -2.31 26.69 -30.16
N GLY A 306 -3.08 25.59 -30.03
CA GLY A 306 -3.08 24.51 -31.04
C GLY A 306 -3.56 24.94 -32.42
N ALA A 307 -4.67 25.67 -32.50
CA ALA A 307 -5.28 26.16 -33.73
C ALA A 307 -4.42 27.22 -34.43
N PRO A 308 -3.92 28.28 -33.75
CA PRO A 308 -3.05 29.25 -34.40
C PRO A 308 -1.68 28.67 -34.78
N VAL A 309 -1.10 27.77 -33.97
CA VAL A 309 0.17 27.11 -34.31
C VAL A 309 0.00 26.14 -35.48
N SER A 310 -1.10 25.39 -35.54
CA SER A 310 -1.42 24.50 -36.67
C SER A 310 -1.68 25.30 -37.95
N TRP A 311 -2.38 26.43 -37.86
CA TRP A 311 -2.58 27.34 -38.99
C TRP A 311 -1.26 27.97 -39.44
N ALA A 312 -0.41 28.43 -38.52
CA ALA A 312 0.91 28.96 -38.84
C ALA A 312 1.82 27.90 -39.46
N TYR A 313 1.81 26.67 -38.93
CA TYR A 313 2.55 25.56 -39.50
C TYR A 313 2.05 25.21 -40.91
N ARG A 314 0.73 25.14 -41.11
CA ARG A 314 0.16 24.85 -42.43
C ARG A 314 0.38 25.98 -43.44
N THR A 315 0.34 27.23 -43.00
CA THR A 315 0.45 28.40 -43.87
C THR A 315 1.90 28.77 -44.16
N VAL A 316 2.83 28.48 -43.24
CA VAL A 316 4.23 28.89 -43.35
C VAL A 316 5.14 27.68 -43.62
N CYS A 317 5.05 26.61 -42.83
CA CYS A 317 5.96 25.48 -42.99
C CYS A 317 5.65 24.61 -44.22
N THR A 318 4.39 24.51 -44.65
CA THR A 318 4.05 23.75 -45.87
C THR A 318 4.59 24.38 -47.15
N PRO A 319 4.42 25.70 -47.43
CA PRO A 319 5.01 26.32 -48.61
C PRO A 319 6.53 26.41 -48.52
N VAL A 320 7.08 26.74 -47.34
CA VAL A 320 8.55 26.75 -47.13
C VAL A 320 9.14 25.35 -47.28
N GLY A 321 8.42 24.32 -46.84
CA GLY A 321 8.81 22.93 -47.02
C GLY A 321 8.83 22.50 -48.49
N HIS A 322 7.84 22.93 -49.29
CA HIS A 322 7.87 22.74 -50.75
C HIS A 322 9.03 23.52 -51.38
N PHE A 323 9.22 24.79 -51.00
CA PHE A 323 10.29 25.61 -51.54
C PHE A 323 11.70 25.06 -51.23
N LEU A 324 11.96 24.60 -50.00
CA LEU A 324 13.22 23.95 -49.64
C LEU A 324 13.41 22.62 -50.36
N ARG A 325 12.32 21.85 -50.53
CA ARG A 325 12.36 20.57 -51.24
C ARG A 325 12.68 20.74 -52.72
N ASP A 326 12.10 21.75 -53.36
CA ASP A 326 12.21 21.98 -54.79
C ASP A 326 13.43 22.82 -55.17
N ALA A 327 13.78 23.84 -54.37
CA ALA A 327 14.90 24.74 -54.67
C ALA A 327 16.26 24.24 -54.18
N VAL A 328 16.31 23.42 -53.12
CA VAL A 328 17.59 22.99 -52.51
C VAL A 328 17.78 21.49 -52.62
N TRP A 329 16.76 20.71 -52.27
CA TRP A 329 16.89 19.26 -52.20
C TRP A 329 16.88 18.60 -53.59
N ALA A 330 16.02 19.05 -54.50
CA ALA A 330 15.98 18.55 -55.87
C ALA A 330 17.30 18.77 -56.64
N PRO A 331 17.93 19.96 -56.66
CA PRO A 331 19.22 20.15 -57.33
C PRO A 331 20.37 19.42 -56.62
N ALA A 332 20.43 19.40 -55.29
CA ALA A 332 21.45 18.67 -54.55
C ALA A 332 21.40 17.16 -54.82
N ARG A 333 20.18 16.59 -54.92
CA ARG A 333 20.01 15.17 -55.25
C ARG A 333 20.40 14.84 -56.69
N ARG A 334 20.19 15.77 -57.63
CA ARG A 334 20.63 15.62 -59.04
C ARG A 334 22.15 15.67 -59.13
N ALA A 335 22.79 16.65 -58.48
CA ALA A 335 24.24 16.76 -58.41
C ALA A 335 24.90 15.54 -57.72
N ALA A 336 24.29 15.04 -56.63
CA ALA A 336 24.76 13.83 -55.96
C ALA A 336 24.59 12.56 -56.81
N ALA A 337 23.51 12.47 -57.59
CA ALA A 337 23.28 11.34 -58.49
C ALA A 337 24.22 11.36 -59.71
N GLU A 338 24.63 12.54 -60.17
CA GLU A 338 25.63 12.71 -61.23
C GLU A 338 27.04 12.38 -60.71
N ALA A 339 27.41 12.90 -59.53
CA ALA A 339 28.67 12.55 -58.86
C ALA A 339 28.74 11.04 -58.54
N GLY A 340 27.64 10.44 -58.11
CA GLY A 340 27.55 8.99 -57.87
C GLY A 340 27.69 8.16 -59.15
N ARG A 341 27.15 8.63 -60.28
CA ARG A 341 27.34 7.97 -61.59
C ARG A 341 28.78 8.10 -62.09
N ALA A 342 29.39 9.27 -61.96
CA ALA A 342 30.80 9.50 -62.31
C ALA A 342 31.76 8.67 -61.44
N ALA A 343 31.51 8.61 -60.13
CA ALA A 343 32.31 7.80 -59.21
C ALA A 343 32.18 6.29 -59.50
N ARG A 344 30.97 5.81 -59.83
CA ARG A 344 30.77 4.41 -60.22
C ARG A 344 31.47 4.09 -61.55
N ALA A 345 31.41 4.98 -62.54
CA ALA A 345 32.13 4.81 -63.80
C ALA A 345 33.65 4.75 -63.58
N ALA A 346 34.20 5.64 -62.74
CA ALA A 346 35.62 5.63 -62.38
C ALA A 346 36.04 4.36 -61.62
N LEU A 347 35.17 3.87 -60.73
CA LEU A 347 35.39 2.61 -60.01
C LEU A 347 35.32 1.39 -60.93
N THR A 348 34.41 1.36 -61.90
CA THR A 348 34.36 0.26 -62.88
C THR A 348 35.62 0.26 -63.74
N THR A 349 36.08 1.41 -64.21
CA THR A 349 37.34 1.50 -64.97
C THR A 349 38.55 1.08 -64.12
N ALA A 350 38.63 1.53 -62.86
CA ALA A 350 39.71 1.12 -61.97
C ALA A 350 39.68 -0.38 -61.64
N ARG A 351 38.47 -0.96 -61.54
CA ARG A 351 38.31 -2.39 -61.26
C ARG A 351 38.65 -3.24 -62.48
N GLU A 352 38.37 -2.73 -63.68
CA GLU A 352 38.81 -3.35 -64.94
C GLU A 352 40.31 -3.28 -65.10
N THR A 353 40.96 -2.13 -64.82
CA THR A 353 42.43 -2.03 -64.88
C THR A 353 43.12 -2.94 -63.87
N VAL A 354 42.59 -3.07 -62.64
CA VAL A 354 43.12 -4.03 -61.65
C VAL A 354 42.92 -5.48 -62.12
N ARG A 355 41.77 -5.80 -62.72
CA ARG A 355 41.53 -7.14 -63.28
C ARG A 355 42.40 -7.42 -64.51
N GLN A 356 42.72 -6.41 -65.30
CA GLN A 356 43.65 -6.51 -66.43
C GLN A 356 45.06 -6.74 -65.90
N ALA A 357 45.55 -5.87 -65.01
CA ALA A 357 46.88 -5.96 -64.40
C ALA A 357 47.07 -7.28 -63.65
N ARG A 358 46.03 -7.77 -62.96
CA ARG A 358 46.07 -9.09 -62.31
C ARG A 358 46.15 -10.22 -63.33
N ARG A 359 45.40 -10.15 -64.44
CA ARG A 359 45.47 -11.15 -65.52
C ARG A 359 46.82 -11.12 -66.22
N ASP A 360 47.38 -9.93 -66.45
CA ASP A 360 48.68 -9.74 -67.10
C ASP A 360 49.83 -10.20 -66.18
N ALA A 361 49.78 -9.87 -64.89
CA ALA A 361 50.71 -10.39 -63.88
C ALA A 361 50.59 -11.91 -63.73
N TRP A 362 49.38 -12.45 -63.77
CA TRP A 362 49.17 -13.90 -63.71
C TRP A 362 49.67 -14.60 -64.98
N ARG A 363 49.47 -14.00 -66.16
CA ARG A 363 50.04 -14.50 -67.43
C ARG A 363 51.56 -14.41 -67.44
N ALA A 364 52.15 -13.38 -66.83
CA ALA A 364 53.60 -13.24 -66.69
C ALA A 364 54.20 -14.26 -65.71
N LEU A 365 53.48 -14.62 -64.64
CA LEU A 365 53.94 -15.57 -63.62
C LEU A 365 53.75 -17.03 -64.00
N VAL A 366 52.68 -17.38 -64.71
CA VAL A 366 52.35 -18.78 -65.05
C VAL A 366 52.86 -19.17 -66.45
N GLY A 367 53.34 -18.20 -67.22
CA GLY A 367 53.67 -18.39 -68.63
C GLY A 367 52.40 -18.37 -69.49
N ALA A 368 52.49 -17.75 -70.67
CA ALA A 368 51.38 -17.72 -71.62
C ALA A 368 51.07 -19.15 -72.07
N PRO A 369 49.81 -19.65 -71.95
CA PRO A 369 49.44 -20.83 -72.71
C PRO A 369 49.60 -20.48 -74.19
N ALA A 370 50.21 -21.41 -74.93
CA ALA A 370 50.50 -21.29 -76.34
C ALA A 370 49.31 -20.75 -77.13
N ALA A 371 49.61 -19.85 -78.07
CA ALA A 371 48.69 -19.26 -79.01
C ALA A 371 47.59 -20.24 -79.48
N GLU A 372 46.34 -19.93 -79.16
CA GLU A 372 45.23 -20.48 -79.93
C GLU A 372 45.20 -19.78 -81.28
N ARG A 373 45.52 -20.57 -82.30
CA ARG A 373 45.40 -20.26 -83.72
C ARG A 373 43.97 -19.75 -84.04
N PRO A 374 43.84 -18.86 -85.03
CA PRO A 374 42.54 -18.29 -85.41
C PRO A 374 41.67 -19.38 -86.03
N GLY A 375 40.63 -19.80 -85.29
CA GLY A 375 39.65 -20.80 -85.67
C GLY A 375 38.25 -20.20 -85.60
N GLU A 376 37.73 -19.89 -86.77
CA GLU A 376 36.51 -19.19 -87.16
C GLU A 376 35.18 -19.95 -86.80
N PRO A 377 33.98 -19.49 -87.20
CA PRO A 377 32.93 -18.95 -86.34
C PRO A 377 31.63 -19.80 -86.30
N ARG A 378 30.84 -19.73 -85.22
CA ARG A 378 29.38 -20.09 -85.16
C ARG A 378 28.92 -20.02 -83.69
N GLY A 379 27.79 -19.43 -83.32
CA GLY A 379 26.68 -18.92 -84.10
C GLY A 379 25.81 -17.95 -83.29
N ILE A 380 25.07 -17.16 -84.04
CA ILE A 380 24.07 -16.17 -83.62
C ILE A 380 22.77 -16.93 -83.18
N PRO A 381 21.67 -16.27 -82.74
CA PRO A 381 21.13 -16.35 -81.39
C PRO A 381 19.71 -16.95 -81.34
N ALA A 382 19.14 -17.14 -80.15
CA ALA A 382 17.69 -17.18 -79.95
C ALA A 382 17.39 -16.19 -78.82
N ARG A 383 16.73 -15.03 -78.99
CA ARG A 383 15.46 -14.69 -79.64
C ARG A 383 14.28 -15.55 -79.19
N THR A 384 13.67 -15.14 -78.09
CA THR A 384 12.21 -15.06 -77.91
C THR A 384 11.93 -13.76 -77.13
N LEU A 385 11.45 -12.71 -77.79
CA LEU A 385 10.03 -12.35 -77.96
C LEU A 385 9.30 -12.23 -76.61
N GLY A 386 9.08 -10.98 -76.21
CA GLY A 386 8.26 -10.60 -75.06
C GLY A 386 8.28 -9.10 -74.76
N SER A 387 8.35 -8.26 -75.80
CA SER A 387 8.11 -6.82 -75.71
C SER A 387 6.69 -6.55 -76.21
N THR A 388 5.82 -6.11 -75.31
CA THR A 388 4.59 -5.38 -75.66
C THR A 388 4.42 -4.24 -74.65
N THR A 389 4.94 -3.09 -75.04
CA THR A 389 4.41 -1.78 -74.65
C THR A 389 3.17 -1.51 -75.47
N THR A 390 2.03 -1.19 -74.84
CA THR A 390 0.94 -0.34 -75.39
C THR A 390 -0.08 0.06 -74.32
N VAL A 391 0.00 1.33 -73.88
CA VAL A 391 -1.01 2.40 -73.55
C VAL A 391 -2.34 2.07 -72.80
N PRO A 392 -2.93 3.00 -72.00
CA PRO A 392 -3.55 4.28 -72.47
C PRO A 392 -3.10 5.52 -71.65
N SER A 393 -2.81 6.67 -72.25
CA SER A 393 -3.69 7.63 -72.94
C SER A 393 -4.54 8.49 -71.98
N ALA A 394 -4.05 9.71 -71.77
CA ALA A 394 -4.75 11.00 -71.71
C ALA A 394 -6.22 11.08 -71.24
N ALA A 395 -6.44 11.81 -70.15
CA ALA A 395 -7.61 12.65 -69.79
C ALA A 395 -7.41 13.05 -68.31
N GLN A 396 -7.44 14.31 -67.83
CA GLN A 396 -8.00 15.57 -68.31
C GLN A 396 -7.29 16.75 -67.61
N ALA A 397 -7.21 17.87 -68.34
CA ALA A 397 -7.19 19.30 -67.95
C ALA A 397 -7.31 19.61 -66.44
N SER A 398 -6.48 20.42 -65.76
CA SER A 398 -6.04 21.81 -66.02
C SER A 398 -7.15 22.78 -66.43
N GLU A 399 -7.84 23.39 -65.45
CA GLU A 399 -8.38 24.76 -65.57
C GLU A 399 -8.21 25.53 -64.24
N SER A 400 -7.84 26.79 -64.37
CA SER A 400 -7.28 27.74 -63.41
C SER A 400 -8.30 28.40 -62.47
N PRO A 401 -7.87 29.08 -61.39
CA PRO A 401 -8.68 30.06 -60.68
C PRO A 401 -8.32 31.51 -61.10
N LEU A 402 -9.28 32.22 -61.68
CA LEU A 402 -9.38 33.68 -61.74
C LEU A 402 -10.82 33.96 -61.29
N GLY A 403 -11.16 34.75 -60.28
CA GLY A 403 -10.60 35.98 -59.77
C GLY A 403 -11.81 36.88 -59.46
N GLY A 404 -11.75 37.68 -58.38
CA GLY A 404 -12.59 38.87 -58.19
C GLY A 404 -14.01 38.69 -57.61
N ASP A 405 -14.15 39.08 -56.35
CA ASP A 405 -15.36 39.68 -55.72
C ASP A 405 -15.95 40.87 -56.54
N PRO A 406 -16.99 41.62 -56.10
CA PRO A 406 -18.14 41.42 -55.17
C PRO A 406 -19.49 41.87 -55.82
N PHE A 407 -20.58 41.88 -55.03
CA PHE A 407 -21.84 42.68 -55.14
C PHE A 407 -23.19 41.96 -55.31
N ALA A 408 -24.20 42.61 -54.70
CA ALA A 408 -25.67 42.47 -54.81
C ALA A 408 -26.31 41.43 -53.87
N LYS A 409 -26.86 41.79 -52.70
CA LYS A 409 -28.15 42.48 -52.44
C LYS A 409 -29.37 41.87 -53.17
N GLN A 410 -30.28 41.38 -52.31
CA GLN A 410 -31.74 41.55 -52.32
C GLN A 410 -32.60 40.64 -53.22
N GLY A 411 -33.50 39.93 -52.54
CA GLY A 411 -34.63 39.14 -53.04
C GLY A 411 -35.37 38.57 -51.84
#